data_AF-A0A6A6CSX9-F1
#
_entry.id   AF-A0A6A6CSX9-F1
#
_cell.length_a   1.000
_cell.length_b   1.000
_cell.length_c   1.000
_cell.angle_alpha   90.00
_cell.angle_beta   90.00
_cell.angle_gamma   90.00
#
_symmetry.space_group_name_H-M   'P 1'
#
loop_
_entity.id
_entity.type
_entity.pdbx_description
1 polymer ?
#
loop_
_entity_poly.entity_id
_entity_poly.type
_entity_poly.pdbx_seq_one_letter_code
_entity_poly.pdbx_strand_id
1 'polypeptide(L)'
;MPELPHGWRVRNSNGEVKGPPPESDHSDSEDGSEFSDNGEPLDIRPDSPGWEDLEDDTETLNIQCLFCATTFPSAKAMLDHCTESHDFDFLDVQRQHKLDFYGAIKLVNYIRSEVKAGKEKPAVDDAKLWEDDKFLQPALADDALLFSLDDVIDVAAGAEEDGL
;
A
#
# COMPACT_ATOMS: atom_id res chain seq x y z
N MET A 1 -30.34 -17.90 26.56
CA MET A 1 -29.29 -16.89 26.88
C MET A 1 -27.99 -17.43 26.30
N PRO A 2 -27.18 -16.63 25.61
CA PRO A 2 -25.87 -17.09 25.15
C PRO A 2 -24.99 -17.39 26.37
N GLU A 3 -24.29 -18.52 26.35
CA GLU A 3 -23.41 -18.93 27.45
C GLU A 3 -22.11 -18.12 27.42
N LEU A 4 -21.59 -17.77 28.59
CA LEU A 4 -20.35 -16.99 28.72
C LEU A 4 -19.12 -17.89 28.48
N PRO A 5 -18.07 -17.38 27.81
CA PRO A 5 -16.80 -18.11 27.68
C PRO A 5 -16.15 -18.44 29.03
N HIS A 6 -15.31 -19.48 29.07
CA HIS A 6 -14.58 -19.91 30.27
C HIS A 6 -13.72 -18.77 30.84
N GLY A 7 -13.73 -18.61 32.17
CA GLY A 7 -12.93 -17.58 32.86
C GLY A 7 -13.46 -16.15 32.76
N TRP A 8 -14.56 -15.92 32.03
CA TRP A 8 -15.14 -14.58 31.89
C TRP A 8 -16.02 -14.19 33.08
N ARG A 9 -16.02 -12.90 33.38
CA ARG A 9 -16.81 -12.30 34.46
C ARG A 9 -17.43 -11.01 33.98
N VAL A 10 -18.76 -10.94 34.02
CA VAL A 10 -19.53 -9.77 33.57
C VAL A 10 -20.26 -9.18 34.77
N ARG A 11 -20.13 -7.87 34.99
CA ARG A 11 -20.93 -7.13 35.98
C ARG A 11 -22.06 -6.39 35.27
N ASN A 12 -23.30 -6.62 35.68
CA ASN A 12 -24.45 -5.87 35.23
C ASN A 12 -25.26 -5.33 36.43
N SER A 13 -26.35 -4.61 36.17
CA SER A 13 -27.24 -4.07 37.21
C SER A 13 -27.86 -5.12 38.12
N ASN A 14 -27.79 -6.40 37.74
CA ASN A 14 -28.32 -7.54 38.49
C ASN A 14 -27.23 -8.32 39.24
N GLY A 15 -25.96 -7.87 39.19
CA GLY A 15 -24.84 -8.49 39.90
C GLY A 15 -23.69 -8.96 38.99
N GLU A 16 -22.79 -9.74 39.57
CA GLU A 16 -21.62 -10.30 38.87
C GLU A 16 -21.93 -11.74 38.43
N VAL A 17 -21.98 -11.97 37.11
CA VAL A 17 -22.14 -13.30 36.51
C VAL A 17 -20.76 -13.83 36.11
N LYS A 18 -20.42 -15.04 36.56
CA LYS A 18 -19.17 -15.72 36.23
C LYS A 18 -19.46 -16.88 35.29
N GLY A 19 -18.66 -17.01 34.24
CA GLY A 19 -18.63 -18.18 33.37
C GLY A 19 -18.02 -19.40 34.07
N PRO A 20 -18.07 -20.58 33.42
CA PRO A 20 -17.51 -21.81 33.96
C PRO A 20 -15.99 -21.68 34.22
N PRO A 21 -15.46 -22.43 35.20
CA PRO A 21 -14.02 -22.47 35.47
C PRO A 21 -13.25 -22.98 34.23
N PRO A 22 -12.01 -22.52 34.01
CA PRO A 22 -11.16 -23.10 32.96
C PRO A 22 -10.83 -24.55 33.33
N GLU A 23 -10.89 -25.45 32.35
CA GLU A 23 -10.49 -26.84 32.54
C GLU A 23 -8.98 -26.91 32.81
N SER A 24 -8.61 -27.61 33.88
CA SER A 24 -7.22 -27.79 34.30
C SER A 24 -6.59 -28.99 33.57
N ASP A 25 -5.96 -28.75 32.43
CA ASP A 25 -5.06 -29.72 31.81
C ASP A 25 -3.61 -29.41 32.23
N HIS A 26 -3.07 -30.30 33.06
CA HIS A 26 -1.66 -30.31 33.43
C HIS A 26 -0.85 -30.90 32.28
N SER A 27 -0.06 -30.09 31.58
CA SER A 27 1.09 -30.57 30.81
C SER A 27 2.28 -29.66 31.06
N ASP A 28 3.26 -30.23 31.74
CA ASP A 28 4.54 -29.65 32.12
C ASP A 28 5.46 -29.63 30.90
N SER A 29 5.91 -28.45 30.48
CA SER A 29 7.01 -28.27 29.54
C SER A 29 7.64 -26.91 29.81
N GLU A 30 8.73 -26.95 30.57
CA GLU A 30 9.64 -25.81 30.78
C GLU A 30 10.32 -25.47 29.45
N ASP A 31 9.99 -24.32 28.86
CA ASP A 31 10.88 -23.59 27.96
C ASP A 31 10.87 -22.13 28.40
N GLY A 32 11.84 -21.80 29.27
CA GLY A 32 12.08 -20.46 29.76
C GLY A 32 12.81 -19.64 28.70
N SER A 33 12.07 -18.95 27.85
CA SER A 33 12.60 -17.75 27.20
C SER A 33 12.36 -16.56 28.13
N GLU A 34 13.37 -16.21 28.93
CA GLU A 34 13.43 -14.94 29.66
C GLU A 34 13.52 -13.79 28.64
N PHE A 35 12.37 -13.34 28.14
CA PHE A 35 12.24 -11.96 27.70
C PHE A 35 12.22 -11.12 28.97
N SER A 36 13.37 -10.54 29.32
CA SER A 36 13.45 -9.51 30.34
C SER A 36 12.67 -8.29 29.82
N ASP A 37 11.36 -8.30 30.07
CA ASP A 37 10.48 -7.14 30.00
C ASP A 37 10.92 -6.19 31.13
N ASN A 38 12.01 -5.46 30.87
CA ASN A 38 12.34 -4.28 31.64
C ASN A 38 11.35 -3.22 31.19
N GLY A 39 10.13 -3.29 31.74
CA GLY A 39 9.02 -2.37 31.46
C GLY A 39 9.32 -0.96 31.97
N GLU A 40 10.27 -0.28 31.33
CA GLU A 40 10.29 1.17 31.30
C GLU A 40 9.02 1.60 30.53
N PRO A 41 8.10 2.34 31.16
CA PRO A 41 6.92 2.82 30.47
C PRO A 41 7.37 3.69 29.31
N LEU A 42 7.01 3.29 28.08
CA LEU A 42 7.27 4.09 26.89
C LEU A 42 6.67 5.49 27.11
N ASP A 43 7.51 6.51 27.20
CA ASP A 43 7.07 7.88 27.36
C ASP A 43 6.52 8.37 26.02
N ILE A 44 5.21 8.17 25.83
CA ILE A 44 4.45 8.53 24.62
C ILE A 44 4.11 10.03 24.58
N ARG A 45 4.66 10.83 25.50
CA ARG A 45 4.42 12.26 25.51
C ARG A 45 5.05 12.89 24.26
N PRO A 46 4.38 13.89 23.66
CA PRO A 46 4.88 14.57 22.47
C PRO A 46 6.19 15.35 22.71
N ASP A 47 6.60 15.54 23.96
CA ASP A 47 7.85 16.14 24.41
C ASP A 47 8.95 15.11 24.80
N SER A 48 8.75 13.82 24.49
CA SER A 48 9.73 12.77 24.77
C SER A 48 10.93 12.85 23.80
N PRO A 49 12.19 12.74 24.30
CA PRO A 49 13.42 12.88 23.49
C PRO A 49 13.54 11.92 22.29
N GLY A 50 12.71 10.88 22.21
CA GLY A 50 12.67 9.95 21.08
C GLY A 50 11.93 10.49 19.83
N TRP A 51 11.29 11.66 19.92
CA TRP A 51 10.54 12.29 18.81
C TRP A 51 11.27 13.51 18.20
N GLU A 52 12.45 13.88 18.72
CA GLU A 52 13.11 15.15 18.39
C GLU A 52 14.16 15.05 17.27
N ASP A 53 14.35 13.89 16.64
CA ASP A 53 15.36 13.68 15.60
C ASP A 53 14.80 12.99 14.35
N LEU A 54 13.72 13.55 13.80
CA LEU A 54 13.48 13.40 12.37
C LEU A 54 14.14 14.59 11.72
N GLU A 55 15.40 14.41 11.29
CA GLU A 55 15.99 15.28 10.27
C GLU A 55 14.97 15.41 9.12
N ASP A 56 14.91 16.59 8.50
CA ASP A 56 14.12 16.85 7.30
C ASP A 56 14.70 16.02 6.14
N ASP A 57 14.59 14.69 6.24
CA ASP A 57 14.80 13.75 5.17
C ASP A 57 13.65 14.00 4.20
N THR A 58 13.82 15.03 3.38
CA THR A 58 13.14 15.12 2.10
C THR A 58 13.59 13.89 1.31
N GLU A 59 12.95 12.75 1.55
CA GLU A 59 13.17 11.54 0.77
C GLU A 59 12.92 11.91 -0.69
N THR A 60 14.00 12.00 -1.46
CA THR A 60 13.91 12.34 -2.87
C THR A 60 13.15 11.20 -3.55
N LEU A 61 11.90 11.45 -3.95
CA LEU A 61 11.11 10.48 -4.69
C LEU A 61 11.86 10.12 -5.98
N ASN A 62 12.22 8.85 -6.13
CA ASN A 62 12.89 8.33 -7.31
C ASN A 62 11.94 7.40 -8.06
N ILE A 63 11.17 7.97 -8.98
CA ILE A 63 10.15 7.25 -9.74
C ILE A 63 10.78 6.64 -10.99
N GLN A 64 10.79 5.32 -11.08
CA GLN A 64 11.29 4.60 -12.25
C GLN A 64 10.31 4.67 -13.43
N CYS A 65 10.86 4.84 -14.64
CA CYS A 65 10.11 4.74 -15.89
C CYS A 65 9.40 3.38 -16.03
N LEU A 66 8.26 3.36 -16.72
CA LEU A 66 7.52 2.12 -17.00
C LEU A 66 8.29 1.15 -17.94
N PHE A 67 9.13 1.66 -18.83
CA PHE A 67 9.75 0.87 -19.91
C PHE A 67 11.27 0.74 -19.81
N CYS A 68 11.93 1.59 -19.02
CA CYS A 68 13.39 1.59 -18.90
C CYS A 68 13.87 1.89 -17.47
N ALA A 69 15.18 1.87 -17.26
CA ALA A 69 15.78 2.01 -15.93
C ALA A 69 15.97 3.46 -15.46
N THR A 70 15.55 4.46 -16.24
CA THR A 70 15.66 5.88 -15.86
C THR A 70 14.72 6.19 -14.70
N THR A 71 15.17 7.08 -13.81
CA THR A 71 14.39 7.54 -12.65
C THR A 71 14.18 9.04 -12.70
N PHE A 72 13.08 9.49 -12.10
CA PHE A 72 12.62 10.88 -12.16
C PHE A 72 12.19 11.38 -10.78
N PRO A 73 12.31 12.69 -10.53
CA PRO A 73 11.93 13.29 -9.25
C PRO A 73 10.41 13.44 -9.06
N SER A 74 9.61 13.20 -10.10
CA SER A 74 8.14 13.32 -10.05
C SER A 74 7.46 12.42 -11.07
N ALA A 75 6.22 12.04 -10.78
CA ALA A 75 5.42 11.21 -11.67
C ALA A 75 5.18 11.91 -13.01
N LYS A 76 4.87 13.21 -13.00
CA LYS A 76 4.73 14.01 -14.22
C LYS A 76 5.97 13.96 -15.11
N ALA A 77 7.16 14.16 -14.56
CA ALA A 77 8.39 14.12 -15.34
C ALA A 77 8.66 12.73 -15.94
N MET A 78 8.31 11.67 -15.21
CA MET A 78 8.40 10.29 -15.71
C MET A 78 7.39 10.03 -16.84
N LEU A 79 6.15 10.53 -16.70
CA LEU A 79 5.12 10.40 -17.73
C LEU A 79 5.48 11.18 -19.00
N ASP A 80 5.99 12.40 -18.86
CA ASP A 80 6.50 13.20 -19.98
C ASP A 80 7.60 12.41 -20.74
N HIS A 81 8.52 11.75 -20.01
CA HIS A 81 9.52 10.88 -20.60
C HIS A 81 8.93 9.65 -21.33
N CYS A 82 7.87 9.03 -20.78
CA CYS A 82 7.19 7.92 -21.45
C CYS A 82 6.60 8.36 -22.80
N THR A 83 6.01 9.55 -22.86
CA THR A 83 5.47 10.11 -24.10
C THR A 83 6.59 10.41 -25.10
N GLU A 84 7.68 11.05 -24.69
CA GLU A 84 8.75 11.50 -25.58
C GLU A 84 9.67 10.37 -26.07
N SER A 85 10.00 9.41 -25.20
CA SER A 85 11.01 8.38 -25.48
C SER A 85 10.42 7.01 -25.83
N HIS A 86 9.17 6.76 -25.44
CA HIS A 86 8.51 5.47 -25.64
C HIS A 86 7.23 5.56 -26.47
N ASP A 87 6.83 6.75 -26.93
CA ASP A 87 5.57 7.01 -27.64
C ASP A 87 4.36 6.49 -26.86
N PHE A 88 4.40 6.60 -25.52
CA PHE A 88 3.38 6.05 -24.63
C PHE A 88 2.82 7.13 -23.70
N ASP A 89 1.55 7.47 -23.90
CA ASP A 89 0.80 8.37 -23.02
C ASP A 89 -0.08 7.55 -22.05
N PHE A 90 0.37 7.47 -20.80
CA PHE A 90 -0.35 6.75 -19.75
C PHE A 90 -1.74 7.36 -19.46
N LEU A 91 -1.83 8.69 -19.44
CA LEU A 91 -3.07 9.39 -19.11
C LEU A 91 -4.10 9.22 -20.24
N ASP A 92 -3.64 9.14 -21.49
CA ASP A 92 -4.52 8.82 -22.60
C ASP A 92 -5.13 7.42 -22.48
N VAL A 93 -4.32 6.40 -22.20
CA VAL A 93 -4.81 5.02 -21.98
C VAL A 93 -5.76 4.96 -20.77
N GLN A 94 -5.40 5.63 -19.67
CA GLN A 94 -6.25 5.74 -18.48
C GLN A 94 -7.64 6.30 -18.82
N ARG A 95 -7.71 7.38 -19.62
CA ARG A 95 -8.99 7.99 -20.04
C ARG A 95 -9.75 7.12 -21.03
N GLN A 96 -9.08 6.54 -22.02
CA GLN A 96 -9.69 5.68 -23.02
C GLN A 96 -10.41 4.48 -22.38
N HIS A 97 -9.79 3.88 -21.36
CA HIS A 97 -10.35 2.75 -20.64
C HIS A 97 -11.16 3.14 -19.39
N LYS A 98 -11.21 4.44 -19.05
CA LYS A 98 -11.89 5.00 -17.86
C LYS A 98 -11.47 4.30 -16.57
N LEU A 99 -10.16 4.14 -16.39
CA LEU A 99 -9.63 3.43 -15.24
C LEU A 99 -9.85 4.25 -13.98
N ASP A 100 -10.37 3.60 -12.94
CA ASP A 100 -10.24 4.09 -11.58
C ASP A 100 -8.80 3.89 -11.07
N PHE A 101 -8.53 4.37 -9.86
CA PHE A 101 -7.21 4.24 -9.23
C PHE A 101 -6.67 2.79 -9.27
N TYR A 102 -7.51 1.81 -8.92
CA TYR A 102 -7.10 0.40 -8.92
C TYR A 102 -6.86 -0.14 -10.33
N GLY A 103 -7.67 0.24 -11.31
CA GLY A 103 -7.42 -0.08 -12.72
C GLY A 103 -6.09 0.49 -13.21
N ALA A 104 -5.76 1.72 -12.80
CA ALA A 104 -4.48 2.35 -13.11
C ALA A 104 -3.29 1.59 -12.48
N ILE A 105 -3.42 1.16 -11.21
CA ILE A 105 -2.41 0.30 -10.55
C ILE A 105 -2.20 -0.99 -11.35
N LYS A 106 -3.29 -1.66 -11.74
CA LYS A 106 -3.22 -2.91 -12.51
C LYS A 106 -2.49 -2.71 -13.83
N LEU A 107 -2.78 -1.62 -14.55
CA LEU A 107 -2.11 -1.28 -15.79
C LEU A 107 -0.60 -1.05 -15.58
N VAL A 108 -0.21 -0.27 -14.57
CA VAL A 108 1.20 -0.02 -14.22
C VAL A 108 1.93 -1.34 -13.95
N ASN A 109 1.35 -2.20 -13.11
CA ASN A 109 1.97 -3.48 -12.75
C ASN A 109 2.02 -4.47 -13.92
N TYR A 110 1.02 -4.44 -14.80
CA TYR A 110 1.04 -5.19 -16.06
C TYR A 110 2.21 -4.76 -16.95
N ILE A 111 2.33 -3.46 -17.24
CA ILE A 111 3.39 -2.92 -18.08
C ILE A 111 4.77 -3.31 -17.52
N ARG A 112 4.97 -3.10 -16.22
CA ARG A 112 6.23 -3.47 -15.55
C ARG A 112 6.53 -4.96 -15.60
N SER A 113 5.52 -5.81 -15.43
CA SER A 113 5.68 -7.26 -15.53
C SER A 113 6.07 -7.70 -16.94
N GLU A 114 5.49 -7.09 -17.96
CA GLU A 114 5.77 -7.39 -19.37
C GLU A 114 7.17 -6.89 -19.79
N VAL A 115 7.56 -5.70 -19.34
CA VAL A 115 8.90 -5.14 -19.57
C VAL A 115 9.96 -6.00 -18.88
N LYS A 116 9.70 -6.44 -17.64
CA LYS A 116 10.57 -7.39 -16.92
C LYS A 116 10.67 -8.74 -17.63
N ALA A 117 9.61 -9.16 -18.34
CA ALA A 117 9.61 -10.35 -19.18
C ALA A 117 10.28 -10.14 -20.55
N GLY A 118 10.80 -8.94 -20.84
CA GLY A 118 11.54 -8.60 -22.07
C GLY A 118 10.67 -8.09 -23.21
N LYS A 119 9.42 -7.71 -22.96
CA LYS A 119 8.56 -7.08 -23.99
C LYS A 119 8.77 -5.57 -23.98
N GLU A 120 9.34 -5.05 -25.04
CA GLU A 120 9.63 -3.60 -25.18
C GLU A 120 8.37 -2.75 -25.32
N LYS A 121 7.28 -3.32 -25.85
CA LYS A 121 5.97 -2.65 -26.03
C LYS A 121 4.82 -3.57 -25.62
N PRO A 122 4.42 -3.55 -24.34
CA PRO A 122 3.24 -4.25 -23.84
C PRO A 122 1.96 -3.79 -24.55
N ALA A 123 1.04 -4.71 -24.80
CA ALA A 123 -0.23 -4.41 -25.44
C ALA A 123 -1.22 -3.88 -24.40
N VAL A 124 -1.51 -2.58 -24.45
CA VAL A 124 -2.39 -1.93 -23.47
C VAL A 124 -3.83 -1.79 -23.95
N ASP A 125 -4.07 -1.95 -25.27
CA ASP A 125 -5.37 -1.71 -25.90
C ASP A 125 -6.46 -2.74 -25.50
N ASP A 126 -6.07 -3.94 -25.07
CA ASP A 126 -6.99 -4.97 -24.62
C ASP A 126 -6.96 -5.09 -23.09
N ALA A 127 -8.00 -4.54 -22.45
CA ALA A 127 -8.13 -4.54 -21.00
C ALA A 127 -8.10 -5.95 -20.39
N LYS A 128 -8.50 -6.97 -21.14
CA LYS A 128 -8.48 -8.37 -20.67
C LYS A 128 -7.08 -8.87 -20.32
N LEU A 129 -6.03 -8.22 -20.82
CA LEU A 129 -4.66 -8.58 -20.54
C LEU A 129 -4.22 -8.15 -19.12
N TRP A 130 -4.85 -7.12 -18.56
CA TRP A 130 -4.42 -6.47 -17.33
C TRP A 130 -5.53 -6.25 -16.28
N GLU A 131 -6.79 -6.59 -16.56
CA GLU A 131 -7.91 -6.47 -15.61
C GLU A 131 -7.84 -7.46 -14.41
N ASP A 132 -7.01 -8.49 -14.49
CA ASP A 132 -6.86 -9.53 -13.45
C ASP A 132 -6.34 -8.95 -12.12
N ASP A 133 -6.95 -9.36 -11.00
CA ASP A 133 -6.58 -8.92 -9.65
C ASP A 133 -5.14 -9.27 -9.25
N LYS A 134 -4.50 -10.23 -9.93
CA LYS A 134 -3.06 -10.50 -9.73
C LYS A 134 -2.18 -9.27 -9.96
N PHE A 135 -2.63 -8.32 -10.79
CA PHE A 135 -1.90 -7.08 -11.06
C PHE A 135 -2.13 -5.99 -9.99
N LEU A 136 -2.93 -6.27 -8.96
CA LEU A 136 -2.93 -5.42 -7.75
C LEU A 136 -1.69 -5.65 -6.89
N GLN A 137 -0.92 -6.71 -7.14
CA GLN A 137 0.37 -6.93 -6.50
C GLN A 137 1.46 -6.12 -7.20
N PRO A 138 2.27 -5.33 -6.47
CA PRO A 138 3.35 -4.55 -7.05
C PRO A 138 4.35 -5.41 -7.84
N ALA A 139 4.58 -5.03 -9.10
CA ALA A 139 5.56 -5.71 -9.97
C ALA A 139 7.02 -5.28 -9.68
N LEU A 140 7.19 -4.09 -9.07
CA LEU A 140 8.45 -3.54 -8.59
C LEU A 140 8.38 -3.34 -7.07
N ALA A 141 9.48 -3.62 -6.37
CA ALA A 141 9.63 -3.27 -4.96
C ALA A 141 9.76 -1.75 -4.79
N ASP A 142 9.13 -1.20 -3.75
CA ASP A 142 9.20 0.23 -3.41
C ASP A 142 8.82 1.15 -4.58
N ASP A 143 7.73 0.80 -5.26
CA ASP A 143 7.26 1.51 -6.44
C ASP A 143 6.70 2.90 -6.11
N ALA A 144 7.59 3.90 -6.10
CA ALA A 144 7.27 5.30 -5.85
C ALA A 144 6.16 5.86 -6.76
N LEU A 145 5.95 5.30 -7.97
CA LEU A 145 4.89 5.76 -8.87
C LEU A 145 3.50 5.53 -8.29
N LEU A 146 3.27 4.38 -7.64
CA LEU A 146 1.94 3.98 -7.19
C LEU A 146 1.40 4.93 -6.10
N PHE A 147 2.29 5.55 -5.32
CA PHE A 147 1.91 6.51 -4.27
C PHE A 147 1.55 7.89 -4.82
N SER A 148 2.07 8.25 -6.00
CA SER A 148 1.78 9.54 -6.65
C SER A 148 0.78 9.40 -7.81
N LEU A 149 0.15 8.23 -7.95
CA LEU A 149 -0.69 7.91 -9.09
C LEU A 149 -2.03 8.66 -9.04
N ASP A 150 -2.62 8.81 -7.85
CA ASP A 150 -3.84 9.61 -7.65
C ASP A 150 -3.62 11.07 -8.05
N ASP A 151 -2.50 11.67 -7.63
CA ASP A 151 -2.19 13.07 -7.93
C ASP A 151 -2.13 13.34 -9.44
N VAL A 152 -1.56 12.42 -10.24
CA VAL A 152 -1.47 12.61 -11.70
C VAL A 152 -2.79 12.32 -12.41
N ILE A 153 -3.60 11.39 -11.89
CA ILE A 153 -4.92 11.08 -12.47
C ILE A 153 -5.92 12.20 -12.16
N ASP A 154 -5.94 12.70 -10.94
CA ASP A 154 -6.85 13.76 -10.51
C ASP A 154 -6.53 15.10 -11.18
N VAL A 155 -5.24 15.45 -11.32
CA VAL A 155 -4.83 16.64 -12.07
C VAL A 155 -5.25 16.55 -13.54
N ALA A 156 -5.16 15.37 -14.14
CA ALA A 156 -5.60 15.16 -15.52
C ALA A 156 -7.13 15.28 -15.66
N ALA A 157 -7.90 14.79 -14.68
CA ALA A 157 -9.35 14.90 -14.67
C ALA A 157 -9.83 16.35 -14.45
N GLY A 158 -9.23 17.07 -13.49
CA GLY A 158 -9.61 18.45 -13.16
C GLY A 158 -9.26 19.47 -14.26
N ALA A 159 -8.23 19.21 -15.06
CA ALA A 159 -7.84 20.09 -16.17
C ALA A 159 -8.89 20.15 -17.31
N GLU A 160 -9.81 19.18 -17.39
CA GLU A 160 -10.89 19.20 -18.41
C GLU A 160 -12.14 19.98 -17.96
N GLU A 161 -12.24 20.34 -16.67
CA GLU A 161 -13.43 21.00 -16.10
C GLU A 161 -13.37 22.54 -16.17
N ASP A 162 -12.16 23.12 -16.13
CA ASP A 162 -11.93 24.58 -16.20
C ASP A 162 -11.84 25.14 -17.64
N GLY A 163 -12.07 24.29 -18.65
CA GLY A 163 -11.91 24.62 -20.08
C GLY A 163 -13.18 24.96 -20.86
N LEU A 164 -14.35 25.11 -20.22
CA LEU A 164 -15.64 25.34 -20.90
C LEU A 164 -16.29 26.70 -20.61
#